data_AF-A0A8J7SPM0-F1
#
_entry.id   AF-A0A8J7SPM0-F1
#
_cell.length_a   1.000
_cell.length_b   1.000
_cell.length_c   1.000
_cell.angle_alpha   90.00
_cell.angle_beta   90.00
_cell.angle_gamma   90.00
#
_symmetry.space_group_name_H-M   'P 1'
#
loop_
_entity.id
_entity.type
_entity.pdbx_description
1 polymer ?
#
loop_
_entity_poly.entity_id
_entity_poly.type
_entity_poly.pdbx_seq_one_letter_code
_entity_poly.pdbx_strand_id
1 'polypeptide(L)'
;MSEKLLKERRHYYIAYQPKKYLFESIERNKPYSTSSIHKIMKRAVLASKVHPNATPHTLRHSFATHLLGKGTSLRYIQVLLGHHSSKTTEIYTHVSKKSIQKIVSPLDNWDI
;
A
#
# COMPACT_ATOMS: atom_id res chain seq x y z
N MET A 1 -6.86 6.93 -10.96
CA MET A 1 -5.60 6.14 -10.84
C MET A 1 -4.43 7.11 -11.03
N SER A 2 -3.32 6.98 -10.29
CA SER A 2 -2.19 7.92 -10.38
C SER A 2 -1.60 7.99 -11.80
N GLU A 3 -1.39 9.20 -12.33
CA GLU A 3 -0.78 9.41 -13.65
C GLU A 3 0.62 8.80 -13.76
N LYS A 4 1.41 8.89 -12.68
CA LYS A 4 2.74 8.28 -12.61
C LYS A 4 2.66 6.76 -12.79
N LEU A 5 1.70 6.11 -12.12
CA LEU A 5 1.50 4.66 -12.26
C LEU A 5 1.06 4.28 -13.68
N LEU A 6 0.22 5.08 -14.31
CA LEU A 6 -0.21 4.85 -15.71
C LEU A 6 0.98 4.91 -16.67
N LYS A 7 1.88 5.88 -16.48
CA LYS A 7 3.11 6.01 -17.27
C LYS A 7 4.03 4.79 -17.09
N GLU A 8 4.29 4.37 -15.86
CA GLU A 8 5.10 3.17 -15.59
C GLU A 8 4.49 1.90 -16.19
N ARG A 9 3.17 1.72 -16.06
CA ARG A 9 2.47 0.58 -16.66
C ARG A 9 2.58 0.59 -18.19
N ARG A 10 2.52 1.76 -18.82
CA ARG A 10 2.68 1.90 -20.27
C ARG A 10 4.09 1.53 -20.71
N HIS A 11 5.13 1.98 -20.00
CA HIS A 11 6.51 1.58 -20.28
C HIS A 11 6.69 0.06 -20.17
N TYR A 12 6.15 -0.56 -19.12
CA TYR A 12 6.17 -2.02 -18.98
C TYR A 12 5.49 -2.72 -20.15
N TYR A 13 4.28 -2.27 -20.52
CA TYR A 13 3.52 -2.90 -21.60
C TYR A 13 4.26 -2.85 -22.94
N ILE A 14 4.86 -1.71 -23.29
CA ILE A 14 5.62 -1.54 -24.53
C ILE A 14 6.86 -2.45 -24.55
N ALA A 15 7.59 -2.54 -23.42
CA ALA A 15 8.83 -3.29 -23.33
C ALA A 15 8.64 -4.82 -23.29
N TYR A 16 7.63 -5.30 -22.55
CA TYR A 16 7.48 -6.73 -22.27
C TYR A 16 6.35 -7.40 -23.06
N GLN A 17 5.42 -6.62 -23.64
CA GLN A 17 4.30 -7.09 -24.45
C GLN A 17 3.60 -8.35 -23.88
N PRO A 18 3.13 -8.29 -22.62
CA PRO A 18 2.48 -9.43 -21.99
C PRO A 18 1.19 -9.81 -22.74
N LYS A 19 0.86 -11.10 -22.75
CA LYS A 19 -0.30 -11.63 -23.50
C LYS A 19 -1.43 -12.10 -22.59
N LYS A 20 -1.12 -12.77 -21.48
CA LYS A 20 -2.14 -13.39 -20.61
C LYS A 20 -2.31 -12.70 -19.25
N TYR A 21 -1.21 -12.28 -18.62
CA TYR A 21 -1.25 -11.62 -17.30
C TYR A 21 -0.67 -10.22 -17.40
N LEU A 22 -1.14 -9.26 -16.58
CA LEU A 22 -0.59 -7.89 -16.59
C LEU A 22 0.92 -7.88 -16.36
N PHE A 23 1.41 -8.77 -15.49
CA PHE A 23 2.83 -9.02 -15.26
C PHE A 23 3.09 -10.52 -15.44
N GLU A 24 3.88 -10.87 -16.44
CA GLU A 24 4.26 -12.26 -16.71
C GLU A 24 5.57 -12.61 -16.01
N SER A 25 5.69 -13.87 -15.61
CA SER A 25 6.95 -14.41 -15.08
C SER A 25 8.00 -14.53 -16.19
N ILE A 26 9.18 -15.08 -15.86
CA ILE A 26 10.21 -15.44 -16.86
C ILE A 26 9.62 -16.39 -17.92
N GLU A 27 8.70 -17.26 -17.50
CA GLU A 27 7.92 -18.09 -18.41
C GLU A 27 6.72 -17.29 -18.94
N ARG A 28 6.63 -17.21 -20.28
CA ARG A 28 5.54 -16.50 -20.97
C ARG A 28 4.18 -17.08 -20.59
N ASN A 29 3.18 -16.22 -20.53
CA ASN A 29 1.80 -16.58 -20.19
C ASN A 29 1.62 -17.21 -18.79
N LYS A 30 2.60 -17.11 -17.88
CA LYS A 30 2.47 -17.54 -16.49
C LYS A 30 2.54 -16.35 -15.53
N PRO A 31 1.76 -16.32 -14.44
CA PRO A 31 1.85 -15.26 -13.45
C PRO A 31 3.11 -15.46 -12.60
N TYR A 32 3.57 -14.39 -11.96
CA TYR A 32 4.59 -14.54 -10.91
C TYR A 32 4.06 -15.39 -9.75
N SER A 33 4.88 -16.33 -9.29
CA SER A 33 4.65 -17.02 -8.02
C SER A 33 4.90 -16.08 -6.85
N THR A 34 4.32 -16.39 -5.69
CA THR A 34 4.55 -15.66 -4.43
C THR A 34 6.03 -15.63 -4.07
N SER A 35 6.76 -16.73 -4.27
CA SER A 35 8.20 -16.81 -4.01
C SER A 35 9.01 -15.91 -4.94
N SER A 36 8.63 -15.80 -6.22
CA SER A 36 9.26 -14.89 -7.18
C SER A 36 9.08 -13.43 -6.80
N ILE A 37 7.87 -13.04 -6.36
CA ILE A 37 7.63 -11.68 -5.86
C ILE A 37 8.48 -11.38 -4.62
N HIS A 38 8.60 -12.30 -3.67
CA HIS A 38 9.46 -12.12 -2.50
C HIS A 38 10.94 -11.97 -2.88
N LYS A 39 11.43 -12.74 -3.86
CA LYS A 39 12.81 -12.61 -4.37
C LYS A 39 13.03 -11.26 -5.05
N ILE A 40 12.07 -10.79 -5.86
CA ILE A 40 12.11 -9.46 -6.49
C ILE A 40 12.17 -8.38 -5.41
N MET A 41 11.30 -8.46 -4.40
CA MET A 41 11.27 -7.53 -3.27
C MET A 41 12.60 -7.51 -2.53
N LYS A 42 13.15 -8.69 -2.17
CA LYS A 42 14.43 -8.79 -1.45
C LYS A 42 15.57 -8.09 -2.20
N ARG A 43 15.66 -8.28 -3.52
CA ARG A 43 16.67 -7.59 -4.35
C ARG A 43 16.47 -6.07 -4.35
N ALA A 44 15.23 -5.60 -4.48
CA ALA A 44 14.92 -4.18 -4.43
C ALA A 44 15.27 -3.56 -3.06
N VAL A 45 14.97 -4.25 -1.96
CA VAL A 45 15.30 -3.83 -0.60
C VAL A 45 16.81 -3.68 -0.43
N LEU A 46 17.58 -4.70 -0.83
CA LEU A 46 19.05 -4.67 -0.77
C LEU A 46 19.63 -3.49 -1.58
N ALA A 47 19.09 -3.23 -2.77
CA ALA A 47 19.53 -2.11 -3.61
C ALA A 47 19.17 -0.73 -3.02
N SER A 48 18.02 -0.64 -2.33
CA SER A 48 17.50 0.62 -1.79
C SER A 48 18.12 1.06 -0.45
N LYS A 49 18.96 0.23 0.18
CA LYS A 49 19.56 0.48 1.51
C LYS A 49 18.54 0.76 2.63
N VAL A 50 17.29 0.34 2.46
CA VAL A 50 16.25 0.38 3.50
C VAL A 50 16.35 -0.84 4.42
N HIS A 51 15.48 -0.92 5.42
CA HIS A 51 15.43 -2.03 6.37
C HIS A 51 15.42 -3.39 5.65
N PRO A 52 16.37 -4.30 5.94
CA PRO A 52 16.63 -5.50 5.13
C PRO A 52 15.48 -6.51 5.11
N ASN A 53 14.60 -6.43 6.12
CA ASN A 53 13.44 -7.33 6.26
C ASN A 53 12.14 -6.74 5.70
N ALA A 54 12.20 -5.67 4.90
CA ALA A 54 11.01 -5.11 4.28
C ALA A 54 10.38 -6.13 3.29
N THR A 55 9.08 -6.33 3.41
CA THR A 55 8.29 -7.28 2.61
C THR A 55 7.20 -6.56 1.82
N PRO A 56 6.48 -7.22 0.89
CA PRO A 56 5.31 -6.63 0.26
C PRO A 56 4.25 -6.18 1.27
N HIS A 57 4.14 -6.87 2.43
CA HIS A 57 3.25 -6.45 3.51
C HIS A 57 3.69 -5.14 4.15
N THR A 58 5.01 -4.93 4.31
CA THR A 58 5.58 -3.65 4.78
C THR A 58 5.19 -2.51 3.84
N LEU A 59 5.29 -2.69 2.52
CA LEU A 59 4.87 -1.67 1.55
C LEU A 59 3.38 -1.34 1.65
N ARG A 60 2.53 -2.36 1.79
CA ARG A 60 1.09 -2.18 1.98
C ARG A 60 0.79 -1.40 3.26
N HIS A 61 1.47 -1.75 4.35
CA HIS A 61 1.31 -1.08 5.63
C HIS A 61 1.75 0.39 5.56
N SER A 62 2.92 0.65 4.97
CA SER A 62 3.42 2.02 4.78
C SER A 62 2.48 2.88 3.92
N PHE A 63 1.89 2.31 2.87
CA PHE A 63 0.89 3.03 2.07
C PHE A 63 -0.33 3.44 2.91
N ALA A 64 -0.83 2.51 3.72
CA ALA A 64 -2.00 2.73 4.56
C ALA A 64 -1.73 3.75 5.69
N THR A 65 -0.59 3.64 6.38
CA THR A 65 -0.20 4.58 7.44
C THR A 65 0.07 5.97 6.87
N HIS A 66 0.61 6.08 5.66
CA HIS A 66 0.80 7.37 4.98
C HIS A 66 -0.53 8.04 4.64
N LEU A 67 -1.53 7.28 4.19
CA LEU A 67 -2.87 7.80 3.96
C LEU A 67 -3.56 8.24 5.25
N LEU A 68 -3.43 7.44 6.31
CA LEU A 68 -3.99 7.74 7.62
C LEU A 68 -3.35 8.99 8.24
N GLY A 69 -2.03 9.12 8.16
CA GLY A 69 -1.31 10.31 8.62
C GLY A 69 -1.68 11.59 7.88
N LYS A 70 -2.18 11.47 6.64
CA LYS A 70 -2.76 12.57 5.85
C LYS A 70 -4.24 12.85 6.16
N GLY A 71 -4.83 12.17 7.14
CA GLY A 71 -6.23 12.35 7.53
C GLY A 71 -7.23 11.60 6.65
N THR A 72 -6.78 10.66 5.80
CA THR A 72 -7.71 9.83 5.02
C THR A 72 -8.50 8.93 5.98
N SER A 73 -9.83 8.91 5.87
CA SER A 73 -10.66 8.07 6.73
C SER A 73 -10.34 6.58 6.54
N LEU A 74 -10.32 5.86 7.66
CA LEU A 74 -10.00 4.43 7.72
C LEU A 74 -10.89 3.60 6.80
N ARG A 75 -12.16 3.99 6.63
CA ARG A 75 -13.10 3.31 5.74
C ARG A 75 -12.65 3.38 4.28
N TYR A 76 -12.16 4.54 3.83
CA TYR A 76 -11.62 4.69 2.47
C TYR A 76 -10.32 3.91 2.28
N ILE A 77 -9.45 3.89 3.30
CA ILE A 77 -8.20 3.11 3.26
C ILE A 77 -8.49 1.62 3.13
N GLN A 78 -9.47 1.09 3.86
CA GLN A 78 -9.88 -0.32 3.77
C GLN A 78 -10.38 -0.69 2.36
N VAL A 79 -11.21 0.17 1.75
CA VAL A 79 -11.70 -0.03 0.38
C VAL A 79 -10.54 -0.02 -0.62
N LEU A 80 -9.61 0.94 -0.49
CA LEU A 80 -8.44 1.04 -1.36
C LEU A 80 -7.49 -0.18 -1.26
N LEU A 81 -7.39 -0.79 -0.09
CA LEU A 81 -6.55 -1.97 0.14
C LEU A 81 -7.23 -3.30 -0.21
N GLY A 82 -8.54 -3.28 -0.52
CA GLY A 82 -9.29 -4.46 -0.94
C GLY A 82 -9.56 -5.48 0.16
N HIS A 83 -9.53 -5.07 1.44
CA HIS A 83 -9.78 -5.98 2.55
C HIS A 83 -11.26 -5.96 2.98
N HIS A 84 -11.96 -7.07 2.77
CA HIS A 84 -13.29 -7.35 3.36
C HIS A 84 -13.18 -8.00 4.77
N SER A 85 -11.97 -8.21 5.29
CA SER A 85 -11.69 -8.84 6.59
C SER A 85 -10.96 -7.89 7.54
N SER A 86 -11.55 -7.68 8.72
CA SER A 86 -11.23 -6.68 9.74
C SER A 86 -9.91 -6.89 10.49
N LYS A 87 -9.16 -7.98 10.24
CA LYS A 87 -7.98 -8.38 11.04
C LYS A 87 -6.72 -7.50 10.87
N THR A 88 -6.74 -6.54 9.95
CA THR A 88 -5.69 -5.50 9.79
C THR A 88 -6.14 -4.11 10.25
N THR A 89 -7.33 -3.99 10.83
CA THR A 89 -7.93 -2.70 11.22
C THR A 89 -7.41 -2.21 12.57
N GLU A 90 -7.05 -3.12 13.48
CA GLU A 90 -6.60 -2.79 14.85
C GLU A 90 -5.30 -1.99 14.91
N ILE A 91 -4.37 -2.20 13.97
CA ILE A 91 -3.12 -1.44 13.92
C ILE A 91 -3.39 0.02 13.50
N TYR A 92 -4.36 0.24 12.62
CA TYR A 92 -4.71 1.60 12.16
C TYR A 92 -5.44 2.42 13.23
N THR A 93 -6.20 1.79 14.12
CA THR A 93 -6.79 2.48 15.28
C THR A 93 -5.72 3.06 16.22
N HIS A 94 -4.58 2.38 16.39
CA HIS A 94 -3.50 2.90 17.23
C HIS A 94 -2.86 4.16 16.64
N VAL A 95 -2.74 4.25 15.30
CA VAL A 95 -2.23 5.45 14.63
C VAL A 95 -3.28 6.56 14.66
N SER A 96 -4.57 6.23 14.49
CA SER A 96 -5.68 7.18 14.64
C SER A 96 -5.77 7.80 16.03
N LYS A 97 -5.41 7.08 17.11
CA LYS A 97 -5.39 7.67 18.48
C LYS A 97 -4.49 8.91 18.58
N LYS A 98 -3.39 9.00 17.82
CA LYS A 98 -2.58 10.23 17.73
C LYS A 98 -3.28 11.36 16.97
N SER A 99 -4.17 11.03 16.04
CA SER A 99 -5.00 11.99 15.28
C SER A 99 -6.24 12.44 16.07
N ILE A 100 -6.82 11.56 16.89
CA ILE A 100 -7.99 11.83 17.74
C ILE A 100 -7.66 12.86 18.82
N GLN A 101 -6.42 12.92 19.31
CA GLN A 101 -5.97 14.00 20.22
C GLN A 101 -6.03 15.40 19.59
N LYS A 102 -6.21 15.52 18.26
CA LYS A 102 -6.45 16.79 17.56
C LYS A 102 -7.93 17.08 17.29
N ILE A 103 -8.83 16.17 17.68
CA ILE A 103 -10.26 16.41 17.60
C ILE A 103 -10.63 17.27 18.80
N VAL A 104 -10.86 18.55 18.56
CA VAL A 104 -11.45 19.47 19.52
C VAL A 104 -12.83 18.94 19.87
N SER A 105 -13.11 18.73 21.16
CA SER A 105 -14.45 18.31 21.58
C SER A 105 -15.43 19.39 21.13
N PRO A 106 -16.62 19.04 20.61
CA PRO A 106 -17.67 20.02 20.39
C PRO A 106 -17.97 20.83 21.66
N LEU A 107 -17.74 20.25 22.84
CA LEU A 107 -17.91 20.89 24.15
C LEU A 107 -16.77 21.87 24.50
N ASP A 108 -15.61 21.78 23.87
CA ASP A 108 -14.48 22.70 24.12
C ASP A 108 -14.69 24.08 23.46
N ASN A 109 -15.66 24.18 22.54
CA ASN A 109 -16.10 25.43 21.90
C ASN A 109 -17.45 25.94 22.43
N TRP A 110 -17.91 25.42 23.58
CA TRP A 110 -19.13 25.94 24.22
C TRP A 110 -18.75 27.07 25.17
N ASP A 111 -18.67 28.29 24.62
CA ASP A 111 -18.80 29.49 25.43
C ASP A 111 -20.31 29.70 25.71
N ILE A 112 -20.77 29.20 26.85
CA ILE A 112 -21.98 29.69 27.53
C ILE A 112 -21.54 30.31 28.85
#